data_AF-A0A662GD88-F1
#
_entry.id   AF-A0A662GD88-F1
#
_cell.length_a   1.000
_cell.length_b   1.000
_cell.length_c   1.000
_cell.angle_alpha   90.00
_cell.angle_beta   90.00
_cell.angle_gamma   90.00
#
_symmetry.space_group_name_H-M   'P 1'
#
loop_
_entity.id
_entity.type
_entity.pdbx_description
1 polymer ?
#
loop_
_entity_poly.entity_id
_entity_poly.type
_entity_poly.pdbx_seq_one_letter_code
_entity_poly.pdbx_strand_id
1 'polypeptide(L)'
;MKAPILLGDPHLPWSGMNRWYEAHLIGDKLNTYGATLYGLPFIVIGFNEHIAWTFTKNSVDLADIFAEKLNSNNIREYLTEDGWRNIVEKGIGIKVRIGERYKTISKTVYYTGHGPIIFYDKGKRIAYSMSLEGLDVLPVPDTFYHINIAGNLNEFIDALKLNDFKV
;
A
#
# COMPACT_ATOMS: atom_id res chain seq x y z
N MET A 1 -6.73 -24.07 34.50
CA MET A 1 -5.94 -22.97 33.91
C MET A 1 -6.87 -22.20 32.98
N LYS A 2 -6.95 -20.87 33.07
CA LYS A 2 -7.66 -20.04 32.08
C LYS A 2 -6.59 -19.33 31.26
N ALA A 3 -6.54 -19.59 29.96
CA ALA A 3 -5.63 -18.93 29.03
C ALA A 3 -6.48 -18.27 27.93
N PRO A 4 -6.05 -17.12 27.39
CA PRO A 4 -6.69 -16.52 26.23
C PRO A 4 -6.55 -17.43 25.00
N ILE A 5 -7.54 -17.40 24.12
CA ILE A 5 -7.53 -18.10 22.82
C ILE A 5 -7.73 -17.04 21.73
N LEU A 6 -6.92 -17.10 20.68
CA LEU A 6 -7.09 -16.28 19.48
C LEU A 6 -7.46 -17.17 18.29
N LEU A 7 -8.42 -16.72 17.48
CA LEU A 7 -8.81 -17.36 16.23
C LEU A 7 -8.57 -16.36 15.08
N GLY A 8 -7.78 -16.76 14.09
CA GLY A 8 -7.60 -16.02 12.83
C GLY A 8 -8.11 -16.82 11.65
N ASP A 9 -8.94 -16.20 10.81
CA ASP A 9 -9.48 -16.78 9.57
C ASP A 9 -9.39 -15.75 8.41
N PRO A 10 -8.18 -15.48 7.89
CA PRO A 10 -7.98 -14.50 6.83
C PRO A 10 -8.44 -15.01 5.46
N HIS A 11 -9.23 -14.21 4.74
CA HIS A 11 -9.71 -14.55 3.39
C HIS A 11 -8.89 -13.88 2.29
N LEU A 12 -7.76 -14.48 1.93
CA LEU A 12 -6.91 -14.03 0.81
C LEU A 12 -6.96 -15.00 -0.40
N PRO A 13 -6.59 -14.53 -1.61
CA PRO A 13 -6.53 -15.39 -2.79
C PRO A 13 -5.60 -16.59 -2.61
N TRP A 14 -5.97 -17.71 -3.23
CA TRP A 14 -5.19 -18.97 -3.17
C TRP A 14 -3.94 -18.96 -4.07
N SER A 15 -3.78 -17.94 -4.91
CA SER A 15 -2.69 -17.82 -5.88
C SER A 15 -2.17 -16.38 -5.96
N GLY A 16 -0.98 -16.23 -6.54
CA GLY A 16 -0.31 -14.94 -6.65
C GLY A 16 0.44 -14.52 -5.38
N MET A 17 0.85 -13.26 -5.35
CA MET A 17 1.73 -12.72 -4.30
C MET A 17 1.06 -12.66 -2.91
N ASN A 18 -0.27 -12.58 -2.87
CA ASN A 18 -1.05 -12.47 -1.62
C ASN A 18 -1.41 -13.85 -1.02
N ARG A 19 -0.82 -14.94 -1.53
CA ARG A 19 -1.02 -16.27 -0.95
C ARG A 19 -0.20 -16.41 0.33
N TRP A 20 -0.82 -16.99 1.36
CA TRP A 20 -0.16 -17.32 2.61
C TRP A 20 0.96 -18.37 2.44
N TYR A 21 2.05 -18.15 3.15
CA TYR A 21 3.17 -19.08 3.32
C TYR A 21 3.39 -19.31 4.81
N GLU A 22 3.28 -20.55 5.26
CA GLU A 22 3.50 -20.92 6.65
C GLU A 22 5.01 -21.02 6.94
N ALA A 23 5.44 -20.45 8.07
CA ALA A 23 6.84 -20.41 8.45
C ALA A 23 7.01 -20.34 9.98
N HIS A 24 8.16 -20.85 10.43
CA HIS A 24 8.69 -20.64 11.78
C HIS A 24 10.02 -19.89 11.66
N LEU A 25 10.07 -18.68 12.20
CA LEU A 25 11.27 -17.86 12.21
C LEU A 25 11.97 -17.99 13.56
N ILE A 26 13.22 -18.46 13.53
CA ILE A 26 14.08 -18.61 14.71
C ILE A 26 15.35 -17.77 14.51
N GLY A 27 15.66 -16.95 15.49
CA GLY A 27 16.85 -16.12 15.57
C GLY A 27 17.07 -15.61 17.00
N ASP A 28 18.07 -14.76 17.23
CA ASP A 28 18.44 -14.30 18.57
C ASP A 28 17.26 -13.68 19.36
N LYS A 29 16.45 -12.86 18.69
CA LYS A 29 15.23 -12.24 19.26
C LYS A 29 13.93 -12.78 18.70
N LEU A 30 13.99 -13.75 17.78
CA LEU A 30 12.84 -14.23 17.03
C LEU A 30 12.58 -15.69 17.37
N ASN A 31 11.37 -15.97 17.83
CA ASN A 31 10.83 -17.32 17.93
C ASN A 31 9.33 -17.24 17.62
N THR A 32 9.02 -17.11 16.33
CA THR A 32 7.67 -16.75 15.88
C THR A 32 7.17 -17.71 14.84
N TYR A 33 5.97 -18.24 15.04
CA TYR A 33 5.33 -19.20 14.15
C TYR A 33 4.03 -18.62 13.58
N GLY A 34 3.77 -18.86 12.30
CA GLY A 34 2.49 -18.54 11.69
C GLY A 34 2.56 -18.48 10.18
N ALA A 35 1.85 -17.52 9.58
CA ALA A 35 1.86 -17.29 8.15
C ALA A 35 2.39 -15.90 7.77
N THR A 36 3.11 -15.85 6.66
CA THR A 36 3.61 -14.65 5.99
C THR A 36 3.14 -14.58 4.53
N LEU A 37 3.42 -13.46 3.85
CA LEU A 37 3.19 -13.26 2.42
C LEU A 37 4.51 -13.31 1.65
N TYR A 38 4.43 -13.61 0.36
CA TYR A 38 5.62 -13.63 -0.49
C TYR A 38 6.30 -12.25 -0.53
N GLY A 39 7.57 -12.21 -0.13
CA GLY A 39 8.39 -10.99 -0.09
C GLY A 39 8.47 -10.31 1.28
N LEU A 40 7.71 -10.76 2.28
CA LEU A 40 7.81 -10.24 3.65
C LEU A 40 8.61 -11.21 4.55
N PRO A 41 9.71 -10.76 5.19
CA PRO A 41 10.59 -11.64 5.95
C PRO A 41 10.12 -11.90 7.41
N PHE A 42 8.87 -11.57 7.76
CA PHE A 42 8.33 -11.66 9.12
C PHE A 42 6.92 -12.28 9.13
N ILE A 43 6.52 -12.90 10.24
CA ILE A 43 5.18 -13.49 10.39
C ILE A 43 4.13 -12.39 10.46
N VAL A 44 3.17 -12.42 9.55
CA VAL A 44 2.08 -11.44 9.44
C VAL A 44 0.94 -11.80 10.38
N ILE A 45 0.58 -13.08 10.46
CA ILE A 45 -0.41 -13.60 11.41
C ILE A 45 0.17 -14.82 12.12
N GLY A 46 0.05 -14.91 13.44
CA GLY A 46 0.70 -15.98 14.17
C GLY A 46 0.82 -15.72 15.66
N PHE A 47 1.85 -16.30 16.25
CA PHE A 47 2.15 -16.19 17.67
C PHE A 47 3.64 -16.38 17.95
N ASN A 48 4.07 -15.88 19.10
CA ASN A 48 5.35 -16.18 19.72
C ASN A 48 5.13 -16.73 21.14
N GLU A 49 6.17 -16.79 21.97
CA GLU A 49 6.09 -17.31 23.34
C GLU A 49 5.17 -16.50 24.28
N HIS A 50 4.82 -15.28 23.89
CA HIS A 50 4.17 -14.30 24.77
C HIS A 50 2.78 -13.88 24.29
N ILE A 51 2.59 -13.70 22.98
CA ILE A 51 1.37 -13.16 22.38
C ILE A 51 0.98 -13.90 21.10
N ALA A 52 -0.29 -13.80 20.73
CA ALA A 52 -0.81 -14.18 19.42
C ALA A 52 -1.51 -12.98 18.78
N TRP A 53 -1.45 -12.86 17.46
CA TRP A 53 -2.08 -11.80 16.70
C TRP A 53 -2.62 -12.29 15.35
N THR A 54 -3.63 -11.56 14.87
CA THR A 54 -4.19 -11.73 13.54
C THR A 54 -4.70 -10.39 13.04
N PHE A 55 -4.89 -10.27 11.73
CA PHE A 55 -5.37 -9.05 11.10
C PHE A 55 -6.56 -9.33 10.20
N THR A 56 -7.48 -8.38 10.15
CA THR A 56 -8.57 -8.34 9.16
C THR A 56 -8.49 -7.00 8.44
N LYS A 57 -8.99 -6.97 7.21
CA LYS A 57 -9.11 -5.72 6.47
C LYS A 57 -10.15 -4.83 7.17
N ASN A 58 -9.75 -3.59 7.48
CA ASN A 58 -10.68 -2.54 7.85
C ASN A 58 -11.13 -1.75 6.61
N SER A 59 -12.30 -1.13 6.68
CA SER A 59 -12.85 -0.27 5.62
C SER A 59 -12.52 1.20 5.89
N VAL A 60 -11.26 1.50 6.21
CA VAL A 60 -10.81 2.88 6.36
C VAL A 60 -10.76 3.56 5.00
N ASP A 61 -11.14 4.83 4.98
CA ASP A 61 -10.99 5.67 3.80
C ASP A 61 -9.55 6.17 3.73
N LEU A 62 -8.84 5.77 2.67
CA LEU A 62 -7.43 6.11 2.45
C LEU A 62 -7.23 6.80 1.10
N ALA A 63 -8.29 6.99 0.32
CA ALA A 63 -8.18 7.45 -1.05
C ALA A 63 -9.25 8.47 -1.41
N ASP A 64 -8.80 9.68 -1.74
CA ASP A 64 -9.67 10.75 -2.23
C ASP A 64 -9.53 10.92 -3.74
N ILE A 65 -10.65 11.19 -4.40
CA ILE A 65 -10.69 11.55 -5.82
C ILE A 65 -11.02 13.04 -5.97
N PHE A 66 -10.15 13.77 -6.66
CA PHE A 66 -10.32 15.19 -6.94
C PHE A 66 -10.78 15.42 -8.38
N ALA A 67 -11.83 16.21 -8.56
CA ALA A 67 -12.32 16.61 -9.88
C ALA A 67 -11.63 17.91 -10.32
N GLU A 68 -10.60 17.76 -11.14
CA GLU A 68 -9.73 18.83 -11.63
C GLU A 68 -10.38 19.53 -12.83
N LYS A 69 -10.72 20.80 -12.68
CA LYS A 69 -11.23 21.62 -13.78
C LYS A 69 -10.10 21.98 -14.73
N LEU A 70 -10.19 21.59 -16.01
CA LEU A 70 -9.15 21.90 -16.99
C LEU A 70 -9.36 23.25 -17.68
N ASN A 71 -8.25 23.89 -18.07
CA ASN A 71 -8.29 25.13 -18.83
C ASN A 71 -8.92 24.92 -20.21
N SER A 72 -9.84 25.81 -20.60
CA SER A 72 -10.48 25.79 -21.91
C SER A 72 -9.49 25.97 -23.06
N ASN A 73 -8.44 26.77 -22.81
CA ASN A 73 -7.43 27.16 -23.79
C ASN A 73 -6.23 26.20 -23.80
N ASN A 74 -5.97 25.53 -22.68
CA ASN A 74 -4.86 24.57 -22.54
C ASN A 74 -5.25 23.39 -21.62
N ILE A 75 -5.60 22.24 -22.17
CA ILE A 75 -5.98 21.06 -21.35
C ILE A 75 -4.82 20.49 -20.51
N ARG A 76 -3.61 21.02 -20.63
CA ARG A 76 -2.46 20.71 -19.77
C ARG A 76 -2.38 21.57 -18.53
N GLU A 77 -3.40 22.38 -18.27
CA GLU A 77 -3.54 23.17 -17.05
C GLU A 77 -4.82 22.80 -16.32
N TYR A 78 -4.76 22.85 -14.99
CA TYR A 78 -5.91 22.68 -14.11
C TYR A 78 -6.03 23.87 -13.16
N LEU A 79 -7.26 24.15 -12.72
CA LEU A 79 -7.55 25.29 -11.86
C LEU A 79 -7.17 24.96 -10.41
N THR A 80 -6.39 25.84 -9.79
CA THR A 80 -6.04 25.83 -8.36
C THR A 80 -6.50 27.13 -7.71
N GLU A 81 -6.35 27.25 -6.39
CA GLU A 81 -6.65 28.50 -5.66
C GLU A 81 -5.80 29.68 -6.15
N ASP A 82 -4.57 29.42 -6.58
CA ASP A 82 -3.64 30.42 -7.12
C ASP A 82 -3.83 30.70 -8.63
N GLY A 83 -4.85 30.07 -9.26
CA GLY A 83 -5.10 30.13 -10.69
C GLY A 83 -4.68 28.88 -11.45
N TRP A 84 -4.41 29.00 -12.75
CA TRP A 84 -4.08 27.86 -13.61
C TRP A 84 -2.68 27.33 -13.31
N ARG A 85 -2.58 26.02 -13.06
CA ARG A 85 -1.32 25.31 -12.81
C ARG A 85 -1.10 24.22 -13.85
N ASN A 86 0.15 24.05 -14.29
CA ASN A 86 0.52 23.00 -15.23
C ASN A 86 0.37 21.60 -14.62
N ILE A 87 -0.16 20.68 -15.42
CA ILE A 87 -0.12 19.24 -15.17
C ILE A 87 1.31 18.75 -15.39
N VAL A 88 1.83 17.95 -14.47
CA VAL A 88 3.16 17.34 -14.61
C VAL A 88 3.06 16.10 -15.49
N GLU A 89 3.85 16.05 -16.56
CA GLU A 89 3.92 14.92 -17.48
C GLU A 89 5.15 14.05 -17.20
N LYS A 90 4.95 12.76 -16.95
CA LYS A 90 6.04 11.80 -16.74
C LYS A 90 5.98 10.69 -17.78
N GLY A 91 6.99 10.66 -18.66
CA GLY A 91 7.17 9.57 -19.63
C GLY A 91 7.66 8.29 -18.94
N ILE A 92 6.98 7.18 -19.20
CA ILE A 92 7.38 5.83 -18.76
C ILE A 92 7.61 4.94 -19.98
N GLY A 93 8.70 4.18 -19.96
CA GLY A 93 9.02 3.19 -21.00
C GLY A 93 8.70 1.78 -20.51
N ILE A 94 7.78 1.10 -21.18
CA ILE A 94 7.38 -0.27 -20.84
C ILE A 94 7.99 -1.22 -21.86
N LYS A 95 8.89 -2.10 -21.43
CA LYS A 95 9.44 -3.15 -22.31
C LYS A 95 8.40 -4.27 -22.47
N VAL A 96 7.93 -4.45 -23.70
CA VAL A 96 6.93 -5.48 -24.05
C VAL A 96 7.58 -6.52 -24.94
N ARG A 97 7.44 -7.80 -24.58
CA ARG A 97 7.87 -8.92 -25.42
C ARG A 97 6.86 -9.10 -26.56
N ILE A 98 7.35 -9.10 -27.80
CA ILE A 98 6.57 -9.33 -29.03
C ILE A 98 7.30 -10.40 -29.83
N GLY A 99 6.77 -11.63 -29.80
CA GLY A 99 7.49 -12.81 -30.30
C GLY A 99 8.78 -13.04 -29.51
N GLU A 100 9.90 -13.21 -30.22
CA GLU A 100 11.24 -13.40 -29.63
C GLU A 100 11.97 -12.08 -29.31
N ARG A 101 11.37 -10.93 -29.64
CA ARG A 101 12.00 -9.61 -29.46
C ARG A 101 11.29 -8.80 -28.38
N TYR A 102 11.98 -7.78 -27.86
CA TYR A 102 11.39 -6.78 -26.98
C TYR A 102 11.26 -5.45 -27.71
N LYS A 103 10.15 -4.75 -27.47
CA LYS A 103 9.91 -3.37 -27.92
C LYS A 103 9.54 -2.51 -26.72
N THR A 104 10.16 -1.34 -26.60
CA THR A 104 9.75 -0.35 -25.59
C THR A 104 8.54 0.43 -26.10
N ILE A 105 7.46 0.43 -25.33
CA ILE A 105 6.27 1.25 -25.55
C ILE A 105 6.32 2.42 -24.57
N SER A 106 6.36 3.64 -25.09
CA SER A 106 6.29 4.85 -24.26
C SER A 106 4.84 5.18 -23.90
N LYS A 107 4.59 5.49 -22.63
CA LYS A 107 3.33 6.04 -22.12
C LYS A 107 3.62 7.30 -21.32
N THR A 108 2.69 8.23 -21.26
CA THR A 108 2.79 9.42 -20.40
C THR A 108 1.79 9.28 -19.27
N VAL A 109 2.25 9.46 -18.05
CA VAL A 109 1.42 9.58 -16.84
C VAL A 109 1.35 11.06 -16.47
N TYR A 110 0.18 11.50 -16.03
CA TYR A 110 -0.10 12.89 -15.72
C TYR A 110 -0.37 13.05 -14.23
N TYR A 111 0.12 14.12 -13.62
CA TYR A 111 -0.05 14.39 -12.20
C TYR A 111 -0.53 15.82 -11.96
N THR A 112 -1.42 15.99 -11.00
CA THR A 112 -1.73 17.28 -10.36
C THR A 112 -1.04 17.36 -9.01
N GLY A 113 -1.29 18.42 -8.25
CA GLY A 113 -0.83 18.54 -6.87
C GLY A 113 -1.47 17.52 -5.93
N HIS A 114 -2.65 16.98 -6.29
CA HIS A 114 -3.35 15.96 -5.49
C HIS A 114 -2.87 14.54 -5.78
N GLY A 115 -2.19 14.30 -6.93
CA GLY A 115 -1.68 12.98 -7.28
C GLY A 115 -1.83 12.62 -8.77
N PRO A 116 -1.69 11.34 -9.14
CA PRO A 116 -1.84 10.90 -10.52
C PRO A 116 -3.27 11.09 -11.04
N ILE A 117 -3.40 11.54 -12.29
CA ILE A 117 -4.68 11.56 -13.01
C ILE A 117 -5.00 10.13 -13.45
N ILE A 118 -6.09 9.58 -12.93
CA ILE A 118 -6.56 8.22 -13.19
C ILE A 118 -7.64 8.15 -14.27
N PHE A 119 -8.35 9.25 -14.51
CA PHE A 119 -9.41 9.31 -15.50
C PHE A 119 -9.56 10.71 -16.10
N TYR A 120 -10.00 10.79 -17.35
CA TYR A 120 -10.30 12.05 -18.02
C TYR A 120 -11.67 12.01 -18.71
N ASP A 121 -12.59 12.84 -18.24
CA ASP A 121 -13.88 13.09 -18.88
C ASP A 121 -13.74 14.22 -19.91
N LYS A 122 -13.53 13.83 -21.17
CA LYS A 122 -13.42 14.75 -22.31
C LYS A 122 -14.68 15.59 -22.51
N GLY A 123 -15.86 15.04 -22.24
CA GLY A 123 -17.13 15.71 -22.46
C GLY A 123 -17.33 16.86 -21.47
N LYS A 124 -16.89 16.67 -20.23
CA LYS A 124 -16.98 17.68 -19.16
C LYS A 124 -15.74 18.54 -18.99
N ARG A 125 -14.62 18.18 -19.64
CA ARG A 125 -13.30 18.80 -19.46
C ARG A 125 -12.83 18.74 -17.99
N ILE A 126 -13.05 17.58 -17.37
CA ILE A 126 -12.66 17.29 -15.99
C ILE A 126 -11.66 16.14 -16.02
N ALA A 127 -10.53 16.32 -15.36
CA ALA A 127 -9.63 15.21 -15.02
C ALA A 127 -9.89 14.77 -13.58
N TYR A 128 -9.77 13.48 -13.30
CA TYR A 128 -9.90 12.94 -11.95
C TYR A 128 -8.53 12.47 -11.49
N SER A 129 -8.00 13.14 -10.48
CA SER A 129 -6.76 12.74 -9.81
C SER A 129 -7.09 12.00 -8.52
N MET A 130 -6.15 11.17 -8.06
CA MET A 130 -6.32 10.38 -6.85
C MET A 130 -5.20 10.70 -5.86
N SER A 131 -5.57 11.07 -4.65
CA SER A 131 -4.67 11.08 -3.50
C SER A 131 -4.80 9.74 -2.78
N LEU A 132 -3.68 9.12 -2.41
CA LEU A 132 -3.66 7.87 -1.64
C LEU A 132 -2.74 8.04 -0.44
N GLU A 133 -3.31 7.86 0.75
CA GLU A 133 -2.57 7.92 2.01
C GLU A 133 -1.50 6.81 2.06
N GLY A 134 -0.31 7.15 2.52
CA GLY A 134 0.78 6.18 2.68
C GLY A 134 1.47 5.71 1.39
N LEU A 135 1.24 6.37 0.25
CA LEU A 135 1.91 6.02 -1.02
C LEU A 135 3.45 6.18 -0.93
N ASP A 136 3.93 7.14 -0.15
CA ASP A 136 5.34 7.52 -0.09
C ASP A 136 6.11 6.92 1.11
N VAL A 137 5.41 6.35 2.10
CA VAL A 137 6.03 5.83 3.34
C VAL A 137 5.41 4.50 3.72
N LEU A 138 6.20 3.43 3.66
CA LEU A 138 5.78 2.08 4.05
C LEU A 138 6.78 1.49 5.07
N PRO A 139 6.63 1.74 6.37
CA PRO A 139 7.46 1.13 7.43
C PRO A 139 7.02 -0.31 7.74
N VAL A 140 6.51 -1.01 6.71
CA VAL A 140 5.91 -2.34 6.82
C VAL A 140 6.92 -3.36 7.38
N PRO A 141 8.17 -3.45 6.88
CA PRO A 141 9.14 -4.38 7.44
C PRO A 141 9.45 -4.11 8.91
N ASP A 142 9.65 -2.85 9.30
CA ASP A 142 10.00 -2.47 10.67
C ASP A 142 8.84 -2.78 11.63
N THR A 143 7.61 -2.46 11.23
CA THR A 143 6.41 -2.78 12.01
C THR A 143 6.32 -4.27 12.27
N PHE A 144 6.42 -5.10 11.23
CA PHE A 144 6.30 -6.55 11.41
C PHE A 144 7.47 -7.16 12.17
N TYR A 145 8.69 -6.63 12.03
CA TYR A 145 9.81 -7.02 12.88
C TYR A 145 9.47 -6.81 14.37
N HIS A 146 8.99 -5.60 14.71
CA HIS A 146 8.65 -5.27 16.10
C HIS A 146 7.45 -6.06 16.63
N ILE A 147 6.44 -6.36 15.80
CA ILE A 147 5.35 -7.28 16.16
C ILE A 147 5.89 -8.67 16.49
N ASN A 148 6.81 -9.21 15.67
CA ASN A 148 7.29 -10.58 15.80
C ASN A 148 8.09 -10.79 17.11
N ILE A 149 8.81 -9.76 17.56
CA ILE A 149 9.60 -9.79 18.80
C ILE A 149 8.85 -9.25 20.03
N ALA A 150 7.60 -8.80 19.90
CA ALA A 150 6.86 -8.19 21.00
C ALA A 150 6.59 -9.21 22.12
N GLY A 151 6.98 -8.85 23.34
CA GLY A 151 6.80 -9.68 24.54
C GLY A 151 5.51 -9.42 25.30
N ASN A 152 4.72 -8.41 24.91
CA ASN A 152 3.46 -8.06 25.57
C ASN A 152 2.59 -7.15 24.67
N LEU A 153 1.37 -6.86 25.15
CA LEU A 153 0.41 -6.02 24.42
C LEU A 153 0.90 -4.59 24.18
N ASN A 154 1.66 -3.99 25.11
CA ASN A 154 2.12 -2.61 24.95
C ASN A 154 3.15 -2.52 23.84
N GLU A 155 4.12 -3.43 23.80
CA GLU A 155 5.11 -3.52 22.71
C GLU A 155 4.45 -3.79 21.36
N PHE A 156 3.41 -4.64 21.33
CA PHE A 156 2.63 -4.87 20.11
C PHE A 156 1.92 -3.58 19.63
N ILE A 157 1.30 -2.83 20.54
CA ILE A 157 0.66 -1.54 20.22
C ILE A 157 1.69 -0.51 19.75
N ASP A 158 2.86 -0.45 20.40
CA ASP A 158 3.93 0.47 20.00
C ASP A 158 4.51 0.12 18.63
N ALA A 159 4.59 -1.17 18.28
CA ALA A 159 4.93 -1.60 16.92
C ALA A 159 3.90 -1.10 15.89
N LEU A 160 2.59 -1.17 16.19
CA LEU A 160 1.54 -0.71 15.27
C LEU A 160 1.61 0.81 15.01
N LYS A 161 1.98 1.60 16.01
CA LYS A 161 2.15 3.07 15.88
C LYS A 161 3.28 3.47 14.93
N LEU A 162 4.16 2.54 14.54
CA LEU A 162 5.14 2.82 13.46
C LEU A 162 4.46 3.08 12.11
N ASN A 163 3.21 2.60 11.93
CA ASN A 163 2.36 2.93 10.78
C ASN A 163 1.35 4.05 11.06
N ASP A 164 1.44 4.76 12.20
CA ASP A 164 0.62 5.97 12.36
C ASP A 164 1.15 7.02 11.38
N PHE A 165 0.40 7.21 10.31
CA PHE A 165 0.55 8.35 9.42
C PHE A 165 0.25 9.60 10.26
N LYS A 166 1.29 10.37 10.58
CA LYS A 166 1.10 11.73 11.08
C LYS A 166 0.58 12.55 9.90
N VAL A 167 -0.73 12.69 9.83
CA VAL A 167 -1.40 13.68 8.98
C VAL A 167 -1.00 15.09 9.45
#